data_AF-A0A369XHQ7-F1
#
_entry.id   AF-A0A369XHQ7-F1
#
_cell.length_a   1.000
_cell.length_b   1.000
_cell.length_c   1.000
_cell.angle_alpha   90.00
_cell.angle_beta   90.00
_cell.angle_gamma   90.00
#
_symmetry.space_group_name_H-M   'P 1'
#
loop_
_entity.id
_entity.type
_entity.pdbx_description
1 polymer ?
#
loop_
_entity_poly.entity_id
_entity_poly.type
_entity_poly.pdbx_seq_one_letter_code
_entity_poly.pdbx_strand_id
1 'polypeptide(L)'
;MNSIGSAPIGPIRWQHSVAWLLLLAPLFFLSYGWTNQLAASRGVSASIVFGWEQAIPFLPWTIVPYWSIDLMYGLSFLACRTPREVNHHGLRLLSAQLISVTCFVLFPLRFSGEKPAADGVFGTLFDALAGFDLPYNQAPSLHISLLVIIWWVLVRRASPGRRIVWHVWALLVAASVLTTWQHHFFDLPTGLLAGLLCLWLWPDLGRPPLLPPGKGEGRRPRLSLGYCCGAMICLLMAVQGGWALLAAWPATALALVAANYAWAGPGGFQKHDGRQSVAVRWLTAPYRLGAWINSRLWTWRKPEPDQVADAVWLGRLPTPAELARQRFDAVVDVTAEFDTPSGAARSHSVPMLDLALPSLATLRHAAATLDTAVGNGGRVLVCCALGYSRSALTVAAWLLHSGRCDSVEAAIARIRAARPQVVFSEAHLTLLRDLSDAH
;
A
#
# COMPACT_ATOMS: atom_id res chain seq x y z
N MET A 1 14.95 -5.79 -4.63
CA MET A 1 15.29 -5.20 -3.31
C MET A 1 15.02 -3.71 -3.39
N ASN A 2 14.12 -3.19 -2.55
CA ASN A 2 13.78 -1.76 -2.52
C ASN A 2 15.06 -0.95 -2.31
N SER A 3 15.34 0.04 -3.17
CA SER A 3 16.30 1.10 -2.84
C SER A 3 15.68 1.93 -1.74
N ILE A 4 15.90 1.50 -0.50
CA ILE A 4 15.61 2.31 0.67
C ILE A 4 16.62 3.44 0.62
N GLY A 5 16.21 4.59 0.06
CA GLY A 5 16.99 5.82 0.13
C GLY A 5 17.36 6.05 1.59
N SER A 6 18.65 6.02 1.90
CA SER A 6 19.16 6.24 3.24
C SER A 6 18.90 7.70 3.61
N ALA A 7 17.77 7.99 4.24
CA ALA A 7 17.49 9.32 4.78
C ALA A 7 18.63 9.73 5.73
N PRO A 8 19.05 11.02 5.71
CA PRO A 8 20.24 11.49 6.42
C PRO A 8 20.21 11.13 7.91
N ILE A 9 21.38 10.76 8.44
CA ILE A 9 21.56 10.37 9.85
C ILE A 9 21.59 11.65 10.69
N GLY A 10 20.42 12.18 11.00
CA GLY A 10 20.27 13.25 11.98
C GLY A 10 20.41 12.75 13.42
N PRO A 11 20.58 13.65 14.40
CA PRO A 11 20.54 13.29 15.81
C PRO A 11 19.16 12.70 16.18
N ILE A 12 19.13 11.82 17.18
CA ILE A 12 17.89 11.28 17.73
C ILE A 12 17.05 12.43 18.29
N ARG A 13 15.76 12.45 17.96
CA ARG A 13 14.81 13.47 18.43
C ARG A 13 14.18 13.03 19.74
N TRP A 14 14.97 13.02 20.82
CA TRP A 14 14.56 12.53 22.14
C TRP A 14 13.30 13.20 22.68
N GLN A 15 13.28 14.54 22.75
CA GLN A 15 12.15 15.29 23.30
C GLN A 15 10.83 14.97 22.57
N HIS A 16 10.85 14.94 21.24
CA HIS A 16 9.67 14.62 20.42
C HIS A 16 9.23 13.16 20.60
N SER A 17 10.18 12.24 20.68
CA SER A 17 9.91 10.81 20.87
C SER A 17 9.30 10.55 22.25
N VAL A 18 9.87 11.14 23.30
CA VAL A 18 9.35 11.06 24.67
C VAL A 18 7.97 11.68 24.76
N ALA A 19 7.72 12.83 24.11
CA ALA A 19 6.39 13.44 24.09
C ALA A 19 5.33 12.51 23.47
N TRP A 20 5.66 11.84 22.36
CA TRP A 20 4.77 10.82 21.79
C TRP A 20 4.56 9.63 22.73
N LEU A 21 5.59 9.13 23.39
CA LEU A 21 5.46 8.02 24.35
C LEU A 21 4.62 8.39 25.57
N LEU A 22 4.79 9.61 26.09
CA LEU A 22 3.97 10.15 27.19
C LEU A 22 2.50 10.32 26.82
N LEU A 23 2.19 10.53 25.53
CA LEU A 23 0.82 10.54 25.04
C LEU A 23 0.29 9.12 24.81
N LEU A 24 1.06 8.28 24.12
CA LEU A 24 0.61 6.99 23.63
C LEU A 24 0.46 5.95 24.74
N ALA A 25 1.37 5.91 25.71
CA ALA A 25 1.34 4.89 26.75
C ALA A 25 0.10 5.01 27.66
N PRO A 26 -0.24 6.19 28.23
CA PRO A 26 -1.49 6.33 28.99
C PRO A 26 -2.72 6.06 28.15
N LEU A 27 -2.74 6.55 26.90
CA LEU A 27 -3.86 6.32 25.99
C LEU A 27 -4.07 4.82 25.71
N PHE A 28 -2.99 4.06 25.53
CA PHE A 28 -3.04 2.61 25.37
C PHE A 28 -3.71 1.96 26.57
N PHE A 29 -3.17 2.14 27.79
CA PHE A 29 -3.71 1.47 28.98
C PHE A 29 -5.16 1.88 29.27
N LEU A 30 -5.51 3.15 29.09
CA LEU A 30 -6.87 3.64 29.32
C LEU A 30 -7.85 3.06 28.29
N SER A 31 -7.55 3.15 27.00
CA SER A 31 -8.47 2.70 25.94
C SER A 31 -8.56 1.17 25.83
N TYR A 32 -7.43 0.47 26.02
CA TYR A 32 -7.35 -0.98 26.00
C TYR A 32 -8.02 -1.59 27.24
N GLY A 33 -7.76 -1.04 28.43
CA GLY A 33 -8.43 -1.46 29.67
C GLY A 33 -9.94 -1.20 29.61
N TRP A 34 -10.36 -0.04 29.10
CA TRP A 34 -11.79 0.30 28.95
C TRP A 34 -12.53 -0.65 28.02
N THR A 35 -11.95 -0.99 26.85
CA THR A 35 -12.57 -1.93 25.90
C THR A 35 -12.71 -3.33 26.49
N ASN A 36 -11.71 -3.79 27.23
CA ASN A 36 -11.76 -5.06 27.96
C ASN A 36 -12.88 -5.07 29.03
N GLN A 37 -12.97 -4.02 29.85
CA GLN A 37 -14.02 -3.90 30.87
C GLN A 37 -15.42 -3.81 30.24
N LEU A 38 -15.55 -3.07 29.13
CA LEU A 38 -16.80 -2.94 28.40
C LEU A 38 -17.26 -4.30 27.85
N ALA A 39 -16.38 -5.06 27.22
CA ALA A 39 -16.68 -6.39 26.72
C ALA A 39 -17.03 -7.37 27.84
N ALA A 40 -16.30 -7.31 28.97
CA ALA A 40 -16.62 -8.08 30.17
C ALA A 40 -18.02 -7.74 30.72
N SER A 41 -18.36 -6.46 30.84
CA SER A 41 -19.69 -6.02 31.31
C SER A 41 -20.84 -6.42 30.39
N ARG A 42 -20.54 -6.63 29.10
CA ARG A 42 -21.50 -7.10 28.08
C ARG A 42 -21.60 -8.63 28.04
N GLY A 43 -20.81 -9.35 28.83
CA GLY A 43 -20.80 -10.82 28.85
C GLY A 43 -20.38 -11.43 27.50
N VAL A 44 -19.47 -10.78 26.78
CA VAL A 44 -19.04 -11.22 25.43
C VAL A 44 -18.42 -12.61 25.48
N SER A 45 -18.94 -13.51 24.66
CA SER A 45 -18.48 -14.90 24.56
C SER A 45 -18.18 -15.35 23.13
N ALA A 46 -18.46 -14.51 22.14
CA ALA A 46 -18.21 -14.81 20.73
C ALA A 46 -16.70 -14.93 20.46
N SER A 47 -16.31 -15.92 19.67
CA SER A 47 -14.92 -16.15 19.25
C SER A 47 -14.89 -16.56 17.78
N ILE A 48 -13.84 -16.16 17.07
CA ILE A 48 -13.56 -16.63 15.70
C ILE A 48 -12.33 -17.52 15.77
N VAL A 49 -12.54 -18.81 15.56
CA VAL A 49 -11.53 -19.86 15.72
C VAL A 49 -11.72 -20.89 14.63
N PHE A 50 -10.62 -21.34 14.04
CA PHE A 50 -10.65 -22.46 13.11
C PHE A 50 -10.33 -23.78 13.83
N GLY A 51 -11.01 -24.87 13.44
CA GLY A 51 -10.86 -26.17 14.10
C GLY A 51 -9.43 -26.73 14.10
N TRP A 52 -8.60 -26.36 13.11
CA TRP A 52 -7.20 -26.79 13.04
C TRP A 52 -6.30 -26.11 14.08
N GLU A 53 -6.73 -24.99 14.68
CA GLU A 53 -5.93 -24.25 15.68
C GLU A 53 -5.70 -25.08 16.95
N GLN A 54 -6.54 -26.09 17.22
CA GLN A 54 -6.34 -27.03 18.33
C GLN A 54 -5.03 -27.82 18.24
N ALA A 55 -4.43 -27.91 17.04
CA ALA A 55 -3.15 -28.58 16.83
C ALA A 55 -1.95 -27.69 17.19
N ILE A 56 -2.15 -26.41 17.49
CA ILE A 56 -1.06 -25.48 17.83
C ILE A 56 -0.61 -25.74 19.28
N PRO A 57 0.65 -26.17 19.50
CA PRO A 57 1.12 -26.44 20.85
C PRO A 57 1.29 -25.16 21.66
N PHE A 58 0.95 -25.21 22.94
CA PHE A 58 1.31 -24.17 23.89
C PHE A 58 2.82 -24.26 24.21
N LEU A 59 3.56 -23.18 23.94
CA LEU A 59 5.01 -23.11 24.15
C LEU A 59 5.34 -21.95 25.10
N PRO A 60 5.45 -22.20 26.42
CA PRO A 60 5.58 -21.13 27.42
C PRO A 60 6.73 -20.15 27.16
N TRP A 61 7.89 -20.65 26.70
CA TRP A 61 9.07 -19.81 26.44
C TRP A 61 8.84 -18.75 25.35
N THR A 62 7.86 -18.94 24.47
CA THR A 62 7.51 -17.98 23.42
C THR A 62 6.85 -16.70 23.97
N ILE A 63 6.55 -16.65 25.27
CA ILE A 63 6.15 -15.42 25.96
C ILE A 63 7.25 -14.34 25.89
N VAL A 64 8.52 -14.73 25.75
CA VAL A 64 9.66 -13.80 25.65
C VAL A 64 9.62 -12.99 24.35
N PRO A 65 9.58 -13.60 23.14
CA PRO A 65 9.39 -12.84 21.91
C PRO A 65 8.06 -12.08 21.92
N TYR A 66 6.99 -12.62 22.50
CA TYR A 66 5.72 -11.89 22.65
C TYR A 66 5.93 -10.55 23.38
N TRP A 67 6.43 -10.57 24.61
CA TRP A 67 6.69 -9.36 25.41
C TRP A 67 7.71 -8.40 24.77
N SER A 68 8.58 -8.90 23.89
CA SER A 68 9.60 -8.06 23.26
C SER A 68 9.00 -6.89 22.48
N ILE A 69 7.74 -7.00 22.01
CA ILE A 69 7.11 -5.90 21.27
C ILE A 69 6.95 -4.65 22.13
N ASP A 70 6.69 -4.79 23.43
CA ASP A 70 6.45 -3.67 24.35
C ASP A 70 7.73 -2.86 24.55
N LEU A 71 8.86 -3.56 24.68
CA LEU A 71 10.17 -2.94 24.70
C LEU A 71 10.49 -2.29 23.34
N MET A 72 10.24 -3.01 22.25
CA MET A 72 10.49 -2.51 20.90
C MET A 72 9.60 -1.32 20.54
N TYR A 73 8.42 -1.19 21.14
CA TYR A 73 7.50 -0.07 20.98
C TYR A 73 8.20 1.24 21.32
N GLY A 74 8.80 1.33 22.51
CA GLY A 74 9.59 2.49 22.92
C GLY A 74 10.86 2.67 22.08
N LEU A 75 11.63 1.59 21.91
CA LEU A 75 12.93 1.65 21.21
C LEU A 75 12.81 1.97 19.71
N SER A 76 11.66 1.71 19.09
CA SER A 76 11.43 1.99 17.67
C SER A 76 11.56 3.48 17.31
N PHE A 77 11.28 4.38 18.27
CA PHE A 77 11.47 5.83 18.07
C PHE A 77 12.94 6.21 17.90
N LEU A 78 13.89 5.42 18.42
CA LEU A 78 15.34 5.65 18.24
C LEU A 78 15.79 5.49 16.77
N ALA A 79 14.98 4.82 15.94
CA ALA A 79 15.21 4.69 14.51
C ALA A 79 14.73 5.91 13.69
N CYS A 80 13.97 6.83 14.30
CA CYS A 80 13.45 8.03 13.65
C CYS A 80 14.43 9.20 13.78
N ARG A 81 14.76 9.85 12.65
CA ARG A 81 15.83 10.86 12.55
C ARG A 81 15.34 12.27 12.20
N THR A 82 14.11 12.37 11.70
CA THR A 82 13.48 13.64 11.34
C THR A 82 12.19 13.84 12.14
N PRO A 83 11.75 15.10 12.37
CA PRO A 83 10.47 15.36 13.02
C PRO A 83 9.29 14.69 12.31
N ARG A 84 9.34 14.67 10.96
CA ARG A 84 8.35 13.98 10.14
C ARG A 84 8.33 12.47 10.42
N GLU A 85 9.47 11.82 10.51
CA GLU A 85 9.54 10.38 10.83
C GLU A 85 8.98 10.08 12.21
N VAL A 86 9.34 10.87 13.23
CA VAL A 86 8.83 10.70 14.60
C VAL A 86 7.31 10.87 14.62
N ASN A 87 6.80 11.93 13.99
CA ASN A 87 5.35 12.20 13.95
C ASN A 87 4.59 11.13 13.18
N HIS A 88 5.07 10.73 11.99
CA HIS A 88 4.43 9.66 11.23
C HIS A 88 4.48 8.33 11.98
N HIS A 89 5.56 8.03 12.70
CA HIS A 89 5.64 6.83 13.53
C HIS A 89 4.64 6.87 14.69
N GLY A 90 4.59 7.97 15.45
CA GLY A 90 3.60 8.16 16.51
C GLY A 90 2.16 8.08 15.99
N LEU A 91 1.88 8.71 14.85
CA LEU A 91 0.57 8.65 14.19
C LEU A 91 0.21 7.25 13.69
N ARG A 92 1.17 6.45 13.22
CA ARG A 92 0.93 5.04 12.85
C ARG A 92 0.49 4.22 14.07
N LEU A 93 1.23 4.35 15.18
CA LEU A 93 0.91 3.65 16.43
C LEU A 93 -0.45 4.11 16.98
N LEU A 94 -0.72 5.42 16.99
CA LEU A 94 -2.01 5.98 17.38
C LEU A 94 -3.14 5.47 16.49
N SER A 95 -2.96 5.46 15.17
CA SER A 95 -3.98 4.98 14.23
C SER A 95 -4.26 3.50 14.42
N ALA A 96 -3.23 2.68 14.66
CA ALA A 96 -3.39 1.25 14.94
C ALA A 96 -4.22 1.03 16.22
N GLN A 97 -3.95 1.82 17.28
CA GLN A 97 -4.74 1.81 18.50
C GLN A 97 -6.19 2.17 18.23
N LEU A 98 -6.45 3.29 17.55
CA LEU A 98 -7.80 3.78 17.29
C LEU A 98 -8.61 2.80 16.42
N ILE A 99 -7.98 2.21 15.39
CA ILE A 99 -8.60 1.19 14.55
C ILE A 99 -8.96 -0.04 15.41
N SER A 100 -8.02 -0.54 16.20
CA SER A 100 -8.23 -1.75 17.01
C SER A 100 -9.30 -1.53 18.08
N VAL A 101 -9.21 -0.43 18.85
CA VAL A 101 -10.21 -0.04 19.86
C VAL A 101 -11.61 0.10 19.25
N THR A 102 -11.71 0.73 18.07
CA THR A 102 -13.00 0.86 17.38
C THR A 102 -13.56 -0.52 17.02
N CYS A 103 -12.73 -1.43 16.51
CA CYS A 103 -13.13 -2.80 16.23
C CYS A 103 -13.54 -3.56 17.51
N PHE A 104 -12.80 -3.43 18.61
CA PHE A 104 -13.13 -4.08 19.88
C PHE A 104 -14.48 -3.60 20.45
N VAL A 105 -14.87 -2.35 20.19
CA VAL A 105 -16.17 -1.82 20.62
C VAL A 105 -17.31 -2.29 19.71
N LEU A 106 -17.10 -2.28 18.40
CA LEU A 106 -18.13 -2.59 17.40
C LEU A 106 -18.35 -4.09 17.21
N PHE A 107 -17.28 -4.88 17.33
CA PHE A 107 -17.25 -6.33 17.12
C PHE A 107 -16.44 -7.00 18.24
N PRO A 108 -16.93 -6.93 19.49
CA PRO A 108 -16.20 -7.51 20.62
C PRO A 108 -16.15 -9.03 20.48
N LEU A 109 -14.97 -9.59 20.64
CA LEU A 109 -14.71 -11.03 20.60
C LEU A 109 -14.02 -11.44 21.90
N ARG A 110 -13.82 -12.73 22.11
CA ARG A 110 -13.13 -13.28 23.28
C ARG A 110 -12.22 -14.42 22.84
N PHE A 111 -11.02 -14.48 23.39
CA PHE A 111 -10.13 -15.63 23.20
C PHE A 111 -10.80 -16.90 23.75
N SER A 112 -10.72 -17.97 22.95
CA SER A 112 -11.22 -19.29 23.34
C SER A 112 -10.09 -20.14 23.93
N GLY A 113 -10.45 -21.03 24.86
CA GLY A 113 -9.52 -21.93 25.51
C GLY A 113 -8.98 -21.41 26.84
N GLU A 114 -8.86 -22.32 27.82
CA GLU A 114 -8.15 -22.04 29.07
C GLU A 114 -6.66 -22.25 28.86
N LYS A 115 -5.85 -21.26 29.24
CA LYS A 115 -4.39 -21.32 29.09
C LYS A 115 -3.84 -22.37 30.06
N PRO A 116 -2.96 -23.28 29.61
CA PRO A 116 -2.30 -24.21 30.52
C PRO A 116 -1.47 -23.44 31.55
N ALA A 117 -1.36 -23.99 32.76
CA ALA A 117 -0.43 -23.44 33.75
C ALA A 117 1.00 -23.50 33.22
N ALA A 118 1.74 -22.40 33.37
CA ALA A 118 3.16 -22.33 33.07
C ALA A 118 3.93 -22.12 34.36
N ASP A 119 5.01 -22.89 34.55
CA ASP A 119 5.84 -22.81 35.75
C ASP A 119 7.07 -21.91 35.56
N GLY A 120 7.68 -21.51 36.68
CA GLY A 120 8.94 -20.77 36.70
C GLY A 120 8.83 -19.36 36.12
N VAL A 121 9.93 -18.88 35.51
CA VAL A 121 10.04 -17.49 35.00
C VAL A 121 8.99 -17.18 33.94
N PHE A 122 8.66 -18.15 33.08
CA PHE A 122 7.65 -17.94 32.04
C PHE A 122 6.25 -17.79 32.64
N GLY A 123 5.91 -18.58 33.67
CA GLY A 123 4.68 -18.43 34.44
C GLY A 123 4.50 -17.01 34.99
N THR A 124 5.54 -16.47 35.63
CA THR A 124 5.52 -15.09 36.15
C THR A 124 5.28 -14.05 35.05
N LEU A 125 5.83 -14.26 33.84
CA LEU A 125 5.56 -13.36 32.70
C LEU A 125 4.13 -13.48 32.18
N PHE A 126 3.52 -14.67 32.25
CA PHE A 126 2.10 -14.85 31.94
C PHE A 126 1.20 -14.23 33.00
N ASP A 127 1.53 -14.34 34.28
CA ASP A 127 0.77 -13.73 35.38
C ASP A 127 0.82 -12.20 35.28
N ALA A 128 2.01 -11.64 35.01
CA ALA A 128 2.17 -10.22 34.77
C ALA A 128 1.34 -9.74 33.58
N LEU A 129 1.28 -10.53 32.50
CA LEU A 129 0.48 -10.22 31.32
C LEU A 129 -1.02 -10.28 31.61
N ALA A 130 -1.47 -11.30 32.33
CA ALA A 130 -2.87 -11.45 32.73
C ALA A 130 -3.36 -10.30 33.64
N GLY A 131 -2.44 -9.60 34.32
CA GLY A 131 -2.76 -8.44 35.16
C GLY A 131 -3.30 -7.22 34.41
N PHE A 132 -3.02 -7.09 33.10
CA PHE A 132 -3.53 -5.96 32.29
C PHE A 132 -4.18 -6.38 30.96
N ASP A 133 -3.94 -7.62 30.50
CA ASP A 133 -4.47 -8.15 29.25
C ASP A 133 -5.59 -9.17 29.52
N LEU A 134 -6.83 -8.67 29.56
CA LEU A 134 -8.05 -9.48 29.69
C LEU A 134 -8.43 -10.10 28.33
N PRO A 135 -9.24 -11.17 28.31
CA PRO A 135 -9.34 -12.02 27.13
C PRO A 135 -10.28 -11.51 26.01
N TYR A 136 -10.57 -10.20 25.93
CA TYR A 136 -11.60 -9.66 25.03
C TYR A 136 -11.08 -8.86 23.83
N ASN A 137 -9.86 -8.34 23.88
CA ASN A 137 -9.32 -7.49 22.82
C ASN A 137 -8.66 -8.30 21.69
N GLN A 138 -9.47 -9.13 21.04
CA GLN A 138 -9.00 -10.17 20.13
C GLN A 138 -8.64 -9.67 18.71
N ALA A 139 -9.63 -9.16 17.94
CA ALA A 139 -9.46 -8.86 16.50
C ALA A 139 -9.81 -7.40 16.16
N PRO A 140 -8.99 -6.70 15.34
CA PRO A 140 -7.70 -7.13 14.81
C PRO A 140 -6.64 -7.26 15.91
N SER A 141 -5.62 -8.11 15.71
CA SER A 141 -4.51 -8.17 16.68
C SER A 141 -3.75 -6.84 16.66
N LEU A 142 -3.91 -6.07 17.73
CA LEU A 142 -3.14 -4.85 17.95
C LEU A 142 -1.65 -5.18 18.04
N HIS A 143 -1.28 -6.29 18.69
CA HIS A 143 0.09 -6.77 18.79
C HIS A 143 0.74 -6.97 17.40
N ILE A 144 0.04 -7.62 16.47
CA ILE A 144 0.52 -7.82 15.09
C ILE A 144 0.53 -6.49 14.31
N SER A 145 -0.45 -5.61 14.54
CA SER A 145 -0.46 -4.28 13.92
C SER A 145 0.76 -3.46 14.33
N LEU A 146 1.09 -3.44 15.62
CA LEU A 146 2.28 -2.81 16.18
C LEU A 146 3.56 -3.46 15.65
N LEU A 147 3.60 -4.79 15.60
CA LEU A 147 4.71 -5.54 15.01
C LEU A 147 5.02 -5.08 13.59
N VAL A 148 4.03 -4.98 12.71
CA VAL A 148 4.22 -4.54 11.31
C VAL A 148 4.80 -3.13 11.25
N ILE A 149 4.27 -2.20 12.05
CA ILE A 149 4.72 -0.80 12.08
C ILE A 149 6.16 -0.69 12.59
N ILE A 150 6.46 -1.35 13.71
CA ILE A 150 7.76 -1.34 14.37
C ILE A 150 8.81 -2.03 13.49
N TRP A 151 8.50 -3.22 12.99
CA TRP A 151 9.36 -3.99 12.08
C TRP A 151 9.75 -3.17 10.86
N TRP A 152 8.78 -2.48 10.23
CA TRP A 152 9.04 -1.66 9.04
C TRP A 152 10.06 -0.55 9.33
N VAL A 153 9.89 0.15 10.46
CA VAL A 153 10.78 1.25 10.86
C VAL A 153 12.20 0.75 11.19
N LEU A 154 12.35 -0.46 11.73
CA LEU A 154 13.64 -1.05 12.06
C LEU A 154 14.35 -1.61 10.81
N VAL A 155 13.64 -2.36 9.95
CA VAL A 155 14.21 -2.99 8.75
C VAL A 155 14.68 -1.95 7.74
N ARG A 156 13.93 -0.85 7.55
CA ARG A 156 14.33 0.19 6.58
C ARG A 156 15.68 0.83 6.94
N ARG A 157 16.02 0.92 8.23
CA ARG A 157 17.29 1.47 8.72
C ARG A 157 18.40 0.44 8.85
N ALA A 158 18.07 -0.84 8.83
CA ALA A 158 19.04 -1.90 9.06
C ALA A 158 19.92 -2.18 7.84
N SER A 159 21.19 -2.52 8.09
CA SER A 159 22.09 -3.11 7.09
C SER A 159 21.57 -4.49 6.64
N PRO A 160 21.95 -5.00 5.46
CA PRO A 160 21.41 -6.25 4.92
C PRO A 160 21.43 -7.43 5.90
N GLY A 161 22.53 -7.64 6.63
CA GLY A 161 22.61 -8.69 7.67
C GLY A 161 21.66 -8.45 8.84
N ARG A 162 21.56 -7.21 9.33
CA ARG A 162 20.62 -6.85 10.42
C ARG A 162 19.16 -6.95 9.99
N ARG A 163 18.85 -6.78 8.69
CA ARG A 163 17.48 -6.98 8.18
C ARG A 163 17.04 -8.42 8.39
N ILE A 164 17.91 -9.40 8.12
CA ILE A 164 17.60 -10.82 8.34
C ILE A 164 17.23 -11.05 9.80
N VAL A 165 18.01 -10.51 10.74
CA VAL A 165 17.71 -10.60 12.18
C VAL A 165 16.32 -10.04 12.50
N TRP A 166 15.99 -8.85 12.00
CA TRP A 166 14.66 -8.27 12.23
C TRP A 166 13.53 -9.04 11.55
N HIS A 167 13.75 -9.65 10.38
CA HIS A 167 12.76 -10.52 9.74
C HIS A 167 12.52 -11.78 10.57
N VAL A 168 13.58 -12.46 11.00
CA VAL A 168 13.47 -13.67 11.83
C VAL A 168 12.81 -13.35 13.16
N TRP A 169 13.20 -12.25 13.81
CA TRP A 169 12.58 -11.84 15.06
C TRP A 169 11.10 -11.51 14.88
N ALA A 170 10.72 -10.77 13.85
CA ALA A 170 9.31 -10.47 13.59
C ALA A 170 8.48 -11.74 13.32
N LEU A 171 9.04 -12.73 12.61
CA LEU A 171 8.39 -14.03 12.43
C LEU A 171 8.23 -14.78 13.76
N LEU A 172 9.24 -14.72 14.65
CA LEU A 172 9.14 -15.30 16.00
C LEU A 172 8.06 -14.62 16.84
N VAL A 173 7.96 -13.28 16.80
CA VAL A 173 6.88 -12.55 17.49
C VAL A 173 5.52 -12.95 16.91
N ALA A 174 5.38 -12.97 15.58
CA ALA A 174 4.13 -13.38 14.93
C ALA A 174 3.75 -14.84 15.20
N ALA A 175 4.71 -15.76 15.33
CA ALA A 175 4.44 -17.13 15.75
C ALA A 175 4.06 -17.20 17.24
N SER A 176 4.71 -16.38 18.06
CA SER A 176 4.51 -16.38 19.51
C SER A 176 3.08 -16.05 19.92
N VAL A 177 2.36 -15.20 19.18
CA VAL A 177 0.96 -14.88 19.52
C VAL A 177 0.06 -16.11 19.44
N LEU A 178 0.36 -17.05 18.54
CA LEU A 178 -0.36 -18.31 18.39
C LEU A 178 0.12 -19.33 19.43
N THR A 179 1.42 -19.46 19.66
CA THR A 179 1.96 -20.49 20.59
C THR A 179 1.84 -20.11 22.06
N THR A 180 1.52 -18.85 22.37
CA THR A 180 1.13 -18.39 23.71
C THR A 180 -0.38 -18.44 23.94
N TRP A 181 -1.16 -18.86 22.93
CA TRP A 181 -2.62 -18.83 22.93
C TRP A 181 -3.17 -17.44 23.30
N GLN A 182 -2.48 -16.38 22.87
CA GLN A 182 -2.90 -14.98 23.06
C GLN A 182 -3.71 -14.46 21.89
N HIS A 183 -3.70 -15.14 20.75
CA HIS A 183 -4.47 -14.78 19.57
C HIS A 183 -4.88 -16.01 18.79
N HIS A 184 -6.01 -15.89 18.09
CA HIS A 184 -6.45 -16.85 17.09
C HIS A 184 -5.87 -16.51 15.73
N PHE A 185 -5.85 -17.48 14.82
CA PHE A 185 -5.26 -17.30 13.49
C PHE A 185 -5.86 -16.11 12.73
N PHE A 186 -7.17 -15.86 12.88
CA PHE A 186 -7.85 -14.74 12.22
C PHE A 186 -7.33 -13.36 12.65
N ASP A 187 -6.76 -13.25 13.84
CA ASP A 187 -6.28 -11.98 14.39
C ASP A 187 -4.99 -11.52 13.70
N LEU A 188 -4.21 -12.46 13.15
CA LEU A 188 -2.95 -12.19 12.45
C LEU A 188 -3.16 -11.46 11.11
N PRO A 189 -3.94 -11.96 10.13
CA PRO A 189 -4.15 -11.27 8.87
C PRO A 189 -4.91 -9.95 9.06
N THR A 190 -5.83 -9.87 10.02
CA THR A 190 -6.53 -8.62 10.33
C THR A 190 -5.61 -7.58 10.97
N GLY A 191 -4.75 -7.98 11.90
CA GLY A 191 -3.68 -7.14 12.45
C GLY A 191 -2.66 -6.71 11.41
N LEU A 192 -2.28 -7.62 10.49
CA LEU A 192 -1.41 -7.30 9.36
C LEU A 192 -2.04 -6.24 8.44
N LEU A 193 -3.31 -6.40 8.07
CA LEU A 193 -4.04 -5.43 7.25
C LEU A 193 -4.14 -4.07 7.96
N ALA A 194 -4.45 -4.04 9.27
CA ALA A 194 -4.50 -2.81 10.05
C ALA A 194 -3.12 -2.12 10.11
N GLY A 195 -2.05 -2.85 10.41
CA GLY A 195 -0.69 -2.32 10.43
C GLY A 195 -0.24 -1.77 9.06
N LEU A 196 -0.53 -2.49 7.97
CA LEU A 196 -0.27 -2.02 6.61
C LEU A 196 -1.10 -0.77 6.27
N LEU A 197 -2.36 -0.71 6.69
CA LEU A 197 -3.22 0.46 6.51
C LEU A 197 -2.63 1.68 7.22
N CYS A 198 -2.09 1.53 8.43
CA CYS A 198 -1.39 2.62 9.12
C CYS A 198 -0.14 3.09 8.36
N LEU A 199 0.64 2.17 7.78
CA LEU A 199 1.78 2.51 6.91
C LEU A 199 1.34 3.26 5.65
N TRP A 200 0.16 2.93 5.11
CA TRP A 200 -0.43 3.65 3.98
C TRP A 200 -0.95 5.04 4.38
N LEU A 201 -1.65 5.17 5.51
CA LEU A 201 -2.16 6.47 5.99
C LEU A 201 -1.03 7.48 6.23
N TRP A 202 0.12 7.01 6.70
CA TRP A 202 1.26 7.86 7.04
C TRP A 202 2.50 7.39 6.28
N PRO A 203 2.64 7.69 4.99
CA PRO A 203 3.72 7.12 4.17
C PRO A 203 5.09 7.73 4.49
N ASP A 204 6.15 6.98 4.19
CA ASP A 204 7.53 7.45 4.35
C ASP A 204 7.88 8.56 3.35
N LEU A 205 7.42 8.41 2.11
CA LEU A 205 7.61 9.35 1.01
C LEU A 205 6.25 9.89 0.54
N GLY A 206 6.26 11.06 -0.11
CA GLY A 206 5.05 11.66 -0.65
C GLY A 206 4.16 12.34 0.40
N ARG A 207 2.87 12.47 0.12
CA ARG A 207 1.89 13.10 1.01
C ARG A 207 0.96 12.05 1.61
N PRO A 208 0.50 12.20 2.86
CA PRO A 208 -0.59 11.39 3.39
C PRO A 208 -1.81 11.40 2.45
N PRO A 209 -2.42 10.24 2.15
CA PRO A 209 -3.56 10.14 1.22
C PRO A 209 -4.85 10.80 1.75
N LEU A 210 -4.89 11.15 3.04
CA LEU A 210 -6.00 11.91 3.64
C LEU A 210 -5.98 13.39 3.23
N LEU A 211 -4.83 13.91 2.79
CA LEU A 211 -4.74 15.29 2.31
C LEU A 211 -5.19 15.36 0.85
N PRO A 212 -5.91 16.42 0.44
CA PRO A 212 -6.35 16.56 -0.94
C PRO A 212 -5.14 16.62 -1.91
N PRO A 213 -5.32 16.11 -3.14
CA PRO A 213 -4.26 16.10 -4.15
C PRO A 213 -3.94 17.52 -4.62
N GLY A 214 -2.91 17.64 -5.46
CA GLY A 214 -2.64 18.89 -6.16
C GLY A 214 -3.87 19.35 -6.97
N LYS A 215 -4.02 20.67 -7.15
CA LYS A 215 -5.11 21.24 -7.96
C LYS A 215 -5.10 20.63 -9.37
N GLY A 216 -6.27 20.27 -9.89
CA GLY A 216 -6.46 19.92 -11.31
C GLY A 216 -6.36 18.43 -11.67
N GLU A 217 -6.20 17.51 -10.72
CA GLU A 217 -6.34 16.08 -11.01
C GLU A 217 -7.82 15.68 -11.16
N GLY A 218 -8.16 15.00 -12.25
CA GLY A 218 -9.53 14.58 -12.55
C GLY A 218 -10.04 13.51 -11.57
N ARG A 219 -11.16 13.77 -10.91
CA ARG A 219 -11.87 12.79 -10.09
C ARG A 219 -12.86 11.98 -10.93
N ARG A 220 -13.09 10.72 -10.57
CA ARG A 220 -14.08 9.85 -11.23
C ARG A 220 -15.04 9.25 -10.20
N PRO A 221 -16.02 10.04 -9.71
CA PRO A 221 -16.91 9.59 -8.62
C PRO A 221 -17.72 8.34 -8.99
N ARG A 222 -18.09 8.17 -10.26
CA ARG A 222 -18.78 6.96 -10.75
C ARG A 222 -17.91 5.70 -10.62
N LEU A 223 -16.60 5.80 -10.92
CA LEU A 223 -15.68 4.69 -10.73
C LEU A 223 -15.44 4.41 -9.25
N SER A 224 -15.30 5.47 -8.44
CA SER A 224 -15.22 5.32 -6.98
C SER A 224 -16.43 4.59 -6.44
N LEU A 225 -17.65 4.94 -6.86
CA LEU A 225 -18.86 4.25 -6.43
C LEU A 225 -18.86 2.78 -6.84
N GLY A 226 -18.45 2.47 -8.08
CA GLY A 226 -18.32 1.08 -8.54
C GLY A 226 -17.35 0.26 -7.67
N TYR A 227 -16.18 0.82 -7.35
CA TYR A 227 -15.22 0.18 -6.44
C TYR A 227 -15.77 0.07 -5.01
N CYS A 228 -16.50 1.07 -4.50
CA CYS A 228 -17.18 0.98 -3.20
C CYS A 228 -18.24 -0.13 -3.16
N CYS A 229 -19.05 -0.28 -4.22
CA CYS A 229 -20.02 -1.36 -4.32
C CYS A 229 -19.32 -2.73 -4.33
N GLY A 230 -18.24 -2.88 -5.09
CA GLY A 230 -17.42 -4.09 -5.08
C GLY A 230 -16.82 -4.39 -3.70
N ALA A 231 -16.30 -3.36 -3.02
CA ALA A 231 -15.79 -3.48 -1.66
C ALA A 231 -16.87 -3.94 -0.68
N MET A 232 -18.09 -3.38 -0.79
CA MET A 232 -19.23 -3.78 0.04
C MET A 232 -19.64 -5.23 -0.21
N ILE A 233 -19.68 -5.69 -1.46
CA ILE A 233 -19.98 -7.10 -1.79
C ILE A 233 -18.94 -8.03 -1.15
N CYS A 234 -17.64 -7.71 -1.26
CA CYS A 234 -16.59 -8.48 -0.62
C CYS A 234 -16.69 -8.44 0.91
N LEU A 235 -17.07 -7.30 1.50
CA LEU A 235 -17.27 -7.18 2.95
C LEU A 235 -18.45 -8.03 3.43
N LEU A 236 -19.59 -7.99 2.73
CA LEU A 236 -20.75 -8.82 3.02
C LEU A 236 -20.42 -10.31 2.93
N MET A 237 -19.58 -10.72 1.96
CA MET A 237 -19.05 -12.07 1.88
C MET A 237 -18.19 -12.41 3.10
N ALA A 238 -17.33 -11.49 3.54
CA ALA A 238 -16.46 -11.70 4.71
C ALA A 238 -17.25 -11.93 6.00
N VAL A 239 -18.36 -11.21 6.19
CA VAL A 239 -19.23 -11.33 7.37
C VAL A 239 -19.84 -12.73 7.52
N GLN A 240 -19.91 -13.53 6.46
CA GLN A 240 -20.39 -14.92 6.51
C GLN A 240 -19.48 -15.86 7.33
N GLY A 241 -18.27 -15.42 7.69
CA GLY A 241 -17.37 -16.16 8.58
C GLY A 241 -16.57 -17.27 7.89
N GLY A 242 -15.81 -18.03 8.68
CA GLY A 242 -14.94 -19.10 8.19
C GLY A 242 -13.94 -18.61 7.14
N TRP A 243 -13.78 -19.36 6.05
CA TRP A 243 -12.88 -18.97 4.96
C TRP A 243 -13.36 -17.74 4.16
N ALA A 244 -14.66 -17.39 4.25
CA ALA A 244 -15.19 -16.21 3.58
C ALA A 244 -14.54 -14.92 4.12
N LEU A 245 -14.01 -14.94 5.35
CA LEU A 245 -13.25 -13.85 5.95
C LEU A 245 -12.05 -13.39 5.09
N LEU A 246 -11.50 -14.25 4.23
CA LEU A 246 -10.47 -13.87 3.26
C LEU A 246 -10.94 -12.77 2.30
N ALA A 247 -12.25 -12.63 2.08
CA ALA A 247 -12.84 -11.56 1.28
C ALA A 247 -12.66 -10.16 1.91
N ALA A 248 -12.26 -10.06 3.18
CA ALA A 248 -11.88 -8.78 3.80
C ALA A 248 -10.68 -8.14 3.08
N TRP A 249 -9.75 -8.94 2.56
CA TRP A 249 -8.57 -8.41 1.84
C TRP A 249 -8.93 -7.72 0.52
N PRO A 250 -9.68 -8.35 -0.42
CA PRO A 250 -10.17 -7.64 -1.60
C PRO A 250 -11.15 -6.51 -1.23
N ALA A 251 -11.92 -6.61 -0.15
CA ALA A 251 -12.75 -5.49 0.32
C ALA A 251 -11.89 -4.26 0.66
N THR A 252 -10.82 -4.43 1.44
CA THR A 252 -9.86 -3.35 1.74
C THR A 252 -9.18 -2.83 0.48
N ALA A 253 -8.76 -3.71 -0.42
CA ALA A 253 -8.13 -3.32 -1.68
C ALA A 253 -9.03 -2.41 -2.52
N LEU A 254 -10.30 -2.79 -2.71
CA LEU A 254 -11.28 -2.04 -3.50
C LEU A 254 -11.67 -0.73 -2.81
N ALA A 255 -11.79 -0.71 -1.48
CA ALA A 255 -12.05 0.51 -0.72
C ALA A 255 -10.91 1.55 -0.88
N LEU A 256 -9.65 1.11 -0.87
CA LEU A 256 -8.50 1.98 -1.13
C LEU A 256 -8.48 2.51 -2.57
N VAL A 257 -8.80 1.66 -3.54
CA VAL A 257 -8.91 2.09 -4.94
C VAL A 257 -10.05 3.10 -5.10
N ALA A 258 -11.20 2.88 -4.45
CA ALA A 258 -12.29 3.84 -4.42
C ALA A 258 -11.85 5.20 -3.85
N ALA A 259 -11.12 5.19 -2.73
CA ALA A 259 -10.55 6.39 -2.12
C ALA A 259 -9.61 7.14 -3.07
N ASN A 260 -8.77 6.42 -3.83
CA ASN A 260 -7.88 7.01 -4.83
C ASN A 260 -8.66 7.72 -5.95
N TYR A 261 -9.76 7.12 -6.42
CA TYR A 261 -10.62 7.73 -7.45
C TYR A 261 -11.52 8.86 -6.95
N ALA A 262 -11.86 8.87 -5.66
CA ALA A 262 -12.71 9.88 -5.05
C ALA A 262 -11.93 11.15 -4.65
N TRP A 263 -10.77 10.99 -4.01
CA TRP A 263 -9.98 12.14 -3.57
C TRP A 263 -8.47 11.94 -3.64
N ALA A 264 -7.88 10.82 -3.24
CA ALA A 264 -6.43 10.74 -3.00
C ALA A 264 -5.56 10.83 -4.27
N GLY A 265 -6.16 10.66 -5.45
CA GLY A 265 -5.47 10.78 -6.72
C GLY A 265 -4.48 9.63 -6.98
N PRO A 266 -3.55 9.77 -7.94
CA PRO A 266 -2.50 8.79 -8.19
C PRO A 266 -1.52 8.69 -7.01
N GLY A 267 -1.42 9.73 -6.18
CA GLY A 267 -0.61 9.75 -4.96
C GLY A 267 -1.04 8.69 -3.93
N GLY A 268 -2.31 8.29 -3.92
CA GLY A 268 -2.80 7.22 -3.05
C GLY A 268 -2.22 5.84 -3.36
N PHE A 269 -1.69 5.61 -4.57
CA PHE A 269 -0.92 4.41 -4.90
C PHE A 269 0.56 4.47 -4.46
N GLN A 270 1.02 5.62 -3.94
CA GLN A 270 2.34 5.81 -3.33
C GLN A 270 3.50 5.27 -4.20
N LYS A 271 3.39 5.51 -5.50
CA LYS A 271 4.39 5.12 -6.47
C LYS A 271 5.46 6.21 -6.57
N HIS A 272 6.68 5.87 -6.15
CA HIS A 272 7.86 6.73 -6.19
C HIS A 272 8.97 6.01 -6.95
N ASP A 273 9.60 6.67 -7.90
CA ASP A 273 10.66 6.10 -8.75
C ASP A 273 10.29 4.74 -9.35
N GLY A 274 9.04 4.63 -9.82
CA GLY A 274 8.50 3.42 -10.42
C GLY A 274 8.15 2.30 -9.44
N ARG A 275 8.31 2.49 -8.13
CA ARG A 275 7.99 1.47 -7.12
C ARG A 275 6.91 1.95 -6.16
N GLN A 276 5.90 1.11 -5.95
CA GLN A 276 4.90 1.32 -4.91
C GLN A 276 5.47 1.04 -3.53
N SER A 277 4.93 1.72 -2.52
CA SER A 277 5.22 1.42 -1.12
C SER A 277 4.83 -0.02 -0.77
N VAL A 278 5.49 -0.59 0.24
CA VAL A 278 5.18 -1.95 0.71
C VAL A 278 3.74 -2.06 1.18
N ALA A 279 3.21 -1.02 1.82
CA ALA A 279 1.81 -0.94 2.24
C ALA A 279 0.86 -1.10 1.04
N VAL A 280 0.98 -0.26 0.01
CA VAL A 280 0.12 -0.34 -1.18
C VAL A 280 0.25 -1.68 -1.88
N ARG A 281 1.48 -2.19 -2.03
CA ARG A 281 1.75 -3.45 -2.72
C ARG A 281 0.95 -4.62 -2.14
N TRP A 282 0.88 -4.71 -0.82
CA TRP A 282 0.15 -5.77 -0.11
C TRP A 282 -1.35 -5.46 0.02
N LEU A 283 -1.72 -4.25 0.44
CA LEU A 283 -3.12 -3.87 0.61
C LEU A 283 -3.92 -3.97 -0.69
N THR A 284 -3.31 -3.58 -1.81
CA THR A 284 -3.98 -3.60 -3.13
C THR A 284 -3.64 -4.84 -3.96
N ALA A 285 -2.97 -5.86 -3.40
CA ALA A 285 -2.55 -7.04 -4.16
C ALA A 285 -3.69 -7.76 -4.89
N PRO A 286 -4.89 -8.00 -4.27
CA PRO A 286 -6.00 -8.64 -4.97
C PRO A 286 -6.49 -7.81 -6.16
N TYR A 287 -6.60 -6.48 -5.98
CA TYR A 287 -6.95 -5.56 -7.06
C TYR A 287 -5.89 -5.56 -8.18
N ARG A 288 -4.61 -5.50 -7.84
CA ARG A 288 -3.50 -5.49 -8.81
C ARG A 288 -3.43 -6.78 -9.61
N LEU A 289 -3.68 -7.92 -8.96
CA LEU A 289 -3.78 -9.21 -9.64
C LEU A 289 -4.94 -9.18 -10.65
N GLY A 290 -6.13 -8.75 -10.23
CA GLY A 290 -7.28 -8.59 -11.12
C GLY A 290 -7.01 -7.63 -12.28
N ALA A 291 -6.41 -6.47 -12.01
CA ALA A 291 -6.06 -5.48 -13.01
C ALA A 291 -4.99 -6.00 -13.99
N TRP A 292 -4.03 -6.79 -13.51
CA TRP A 292 -3.02 -7.44 -14.34
C TRP A 292 -3.67 -8.49 -15.25
N ILE A 293 -4.52 -9.37 -14.72
CA ILE A 293 -5.27 -10.36 -15.51
C ILE A 293 -6.10 -9.65 -16.57
N ASN A 294 -6.85 -8.61 -16.19
CA ASN A 294 -7.63 -7.78 -17.11
C ASN A 294 -6.76 -7.22 -18.24
N SER A 295 -5.57 -6.68 -17.92
CA SER A 295 -4.63 -6.20 -18.92
C SER A 295 -4.22 -7.28 -19.92
N ARG A 296 -3.95 -8.50 -19.46
CA ARG A 296 -3.56 -9.61 -20.33
C ARG A 296 -4.71 -10.10 -21.19
N LEU A 297 -5.91 -10.20 -20.65
CA LEU A 297 -7.10 -10.59 -21.41
C LEU A 297 -7.45 -9.57 -22.50
N TRP A 298 -7.38 -8.27 -22.21
CA TRP A 298 -7.68 -7.23 -23.22
C TRP A 298 -6.62 -7.10 -24.32
N THR A 299 -5.40 -7.52 -24.05
CA THR A 299 -4.28 -7.38 -25.00
C THR A 299 -3.81 -8.71 -25.59
N TRP A 300 -4.51 -9.81 -25.31
CA TRP A 300 -4.08 -11.16 -25.71
C TRP A 300 -3.86 -11.30 -27.23
N ARG A 301 -4.69 -10.63 -28.05
CA ARG A 301 -4.58 -10.63 -29.52
C ARG A 301 -3.53 -9.65 -30.06
N LYS A 302 -3.19 -8.60 -29.32
CA LYS A 302 -2.20 -7.58 -29.73
C LYS A 302 -1.36 -7.11 -28.52
N PRO A 303 -0.45 -7.96 -28.01
CA PRO A 303 0.38 -7.63 -26.86
C PRO A 303 1.57 -6.74 -27.21
N GLU A 304 1.95 -6.69 -28.49
CA GLU A 304 3.14 -6.00 -28.96
C GLU A 304 2.95 -4.48 -29.00
N PRO A 305 3.99 -3.70 -28.67
CA PRO A 305 3.99 -2.27 -28.85
C PRO A 305 4.14 -1.90 -30.32
N ASP A 306 3.64 -0.73 -30.69
CA ASP A 306 3.71 -0.20 -32.06
C ASP A 306 4.53 1.09 -32.09
N GLN A 307 5.35 1.26 -33.11
CA GLN A 307 6.16 2.47 -33.31
C GLN A 307 5.28 3.61 -33.81
N VAL A 308 5.30 4.76 -33.13
CA VAL A 308 4.45 5.92 -33.47
C VAL A 308 5.24 6.98 -34.23
N ALA A 309 6.41 7.34 -33.71
CA ALA A 309 7.27 8.38 -34.28
C ALA A 309 8.70 8.17 -33.82
N ASP A 310 9.66 8.37 -34.71
CA ASP A 310 11.09 8.25 -34.43
C ASP A 310 11.40 6.95 -33.68
N ALA A 311 12.03 7.01 -32.50
CA ALA A 311 12.32 5.86 -31.66
C ALA A 311 11.26 5.58 -30.57
N VAL A 312 10.09 6.23 -30.64
CA VAL A 312 9.01 6.13 -29.64
C VAL A 312 8.01 5.03 -30.01
N TRP A 313 7.84 4.11 -29.07
CA TRP A 313 6.91 2.98 -29.16
C TRP A 313 5.82 3.12 -28.11
N LEU A 314 4.59 2.75 -28.49
CA LEU A 314 3.41 2.81 -27.63
C LEU A 314 2.88 1.39 -27.38
N GLY A 315 2.66 1.03 -26.11
CA GLY A 315 2.12 -0.29 -25.79
C GLY A 315 1.56 -0.42 -24.38
N ARG A 316 1.13 -1.64 -24.06
CA ARG A 316 0.77 -2.00 -22.68
C ARG A 316 2.01 -2.18 -21.80
N LEU A 317 1.81 -2.19 -20.49
CA LEU A 317 2.86 -2.46 -19.52
C LEU A 317 3.46 -3.87 -19.75
N PRO A 318 4.74 -3.98 -20.13
CA PRO A 318 5.35 -5.27 -20.41
C PRO A 318 5.69 -6.02 -19.11
N THR A 319 5.79 -7.35 -19.18
CA THR A 319 6.51 -8.11 -18.16
C THR A 319 8.02 -7.85 -18.27
N PRO A 320 8.81 -8.11 -17.21
CA PRO A 320 10.28 -8.02 -17.30
C PRO A 320 10.87 -8.87 -18.43
N ALA A 321 10.30 -10.06 -18.69
CA ALA A 321 10.74 -10.93 -19.78
C ALA A 321 10.41 -10.36 -21.17
N GLU A 322 9.22 -9.78 -21.34
CA GLU A 322 8.83 -9.10 -22.59
C GLU A 322 9.73 -7.90 -22.87
N LEU A 323 10.01 -7.10 -21.83
CA LEU A 323 10.86 -5.92 -21.94
C LEU A 323 12.30 -6.31 -22.33
N ALA A 324 12.86 -7.35 -21.70
CA ALA A 324 14.18 -7.87 -22.02
C ALA A 324 14.27 -8.39 -23.46
N ARG A 325 13.23 -9.08 -23.95
CA ARG A 325 13.16 -9.56 -25.34
C ARG A 325 13.06 -8.42 -26.35
N GLN A 326 12.31 -7.38 -26.02
CA GLN A 326 12.04 -6.26 -26.92
C GLN A 326 13.20 -5.26 -27.01
N ARG A 327 14.18 -5.29 -26.07
CA ARG A 327 15.39 -4.45 -26.08
C ARG A 327 15.08 -2.96 -26.19
N PHE A 328 14.25 -2.45 -25.28
CA PHE A 328 14.02 -1.02 -25.12
C PHE A 328 15.09 -0.39 -24.23
N ASP A 329 15.63 0.76 -24.64
CA ASP A 329 16.66 1.49 -23.90
C ASP A 329 16.05 2.29 -22.75
N ALA A 330 14.84 2.82 -22.94
CA ALA A 330 14.10 3.54 -21.93
C ALA A 330 12.62 3.13 -21.87
N VAL A 331 12.05 3.21 -20.67
CA VAL A 331 10.60 3.06 -20.43
C VAL A 331 10.06 4.30 -19.75
N VAL A 332 8.97 4.85 -20.28
CA VAL A 332 8.13 5.86 -19.64
C VAL A 332 6.82 5.20 -19.26
N ASP A 333 6.68 4.87 -17.98
CA ASP A 333 5.51 4.22 -17.40
C ASP A 333 4.59 5.24 -16.75
N VAL A 334 3.35 5.33 -17.25
CA VAL A 334 2.35 6.27 -16.73
C VAL A 334 1.29 5.62 -15.83
N THR A 335 1.48 4.37 -15.43
CA THR A 335 0.58 3.68 -14.49
C THR A 335 0.81 4.16 -13.06
N ALA A 336 -0.26 4.30 -12.27
CA ALA A 336 -0.16 4.50 -10.82
C ALA A 336 -0.24 3.17 -10.07
N GLU A 337 -1.01 2.23 -10.62
CA GLU A 337 -1.42 0.98 -10.00
C GLU A 337 -0.39 -0.16 -10.09
N PHE A 338 0.59 -0.06 -10.98
CA PHE A 338 1.62 -1.08 -11.17
C PHE A 338 3.03 -0.56 -10.86
N ASP A 339 3.94 -1.48 -10.51
CA ASP A 339 5.36 -1.17 -10.46
C ASP A 339 5.91 -1.07 -11.90
N THR A 340 6.84 -0.14 -12.12
CA THR A 340 7.55 -0.01 -13.39
C THR A 340 8.38 -1.26 -13.64
N PRO A 341 8.30 -1.85 -14.85
CA PRO A 341 9.02 -3.08 -15.17
C PRO A 341 10.53 -2.82 -15.11
N SER A 342 11.25 -3.76 -14.50
CA SER A 342 12.72 -3.77 -14.53
C SER A 342 13.21 -4.41 -15.82
N GLY A 343 14.28 -3.86 -16.40
CA GLY A 343 14.95 -4.47 -17.56
C GLY A 343 15.40 -3.47 -18.63
N ALA A 344 14.85 -2.25 -18.64
CA ALA A 344 15.38 -1.16 -19.46
C ALA A 344 16.54 -0.46 -18.75
N ALA A 345 17.47 0.09 -19.52
CA ALA A 345 18.61 0.85 -18.98
C ALA A 345 18.15 2.10 -18.24
N ARG A 346 17.09 2.74 -18.74
CA ARG A 346 16.47 3.93 -18.13
C ARG A 346 14.98 3.67 -17.89
N SER A 347 14.48 4.06 -16.72
CA SER A 347 13.07 3.89 -16.35
C SER A 347 12.55 5.16 -15.70
N HIS A 348 11.48 5.70 -16.27
CA HIS A 348 10.79 6.89 -15.80
C HIS A 348 9.36 6.54 -15.45
N SER A 349 8.85 7.14 -14.38
CA SER A 349 7.50 6.89 -13.88
C SER A 349 6.77 8.21 -13.69
N VAL A 350 5.64 8.39 -14.37
CA VAL A 350 4.75 9.54 -14.22
C VAL A 350 3.34 9.03 -13.88
N PRO A 351 3.04 8.75 -12.61
CA PRO A 351 1.81 8.05 -12.21
C PRO A 351 0.53 8.80 -12.61
N MET A 352 -0.37 8.13 -13.35
CA MET A 352 -1.69 8.64 -13.71
C MET A 352 -2.78 7.60 -13.40
N LEU A 353 -3.93 8.06 -12.89
CA LEU A 353 -5.10 7.23 -12.66
C LEU A 353 -5.73 6.77 -13.99
N ASP A 354 -6.17 5.53 -14.06
CA ASP A 354 -6.83 5.01 -15.25
C ASP A 354 -8.20 5.63 -15.46
N LEU A 355 -8.60 5.82 -16.72
CA LEU A 355 -9.85 6.46 -17.09
C LEU A 355 -10.07 7.86 -16.50
N ALA A 356 -9.13 8.47 -15.78
CA ALA A 356 -9.22 9.83 -15.26
C ALA A 356 -8.32 10.77 -16.07
N LEU A 357 -8.71 12.05 -16.16
CA LEU A 357 -7.88 13.04 -16.82
C LEU A 357 -6.72 13.44 -15.89
N PRO A 358 -5.46 13.42 -16.37
CA PRO A 358 -4.36 14.00 -15.63
C PRO A 358 -4.51 15.53 -15.60
N SER A 359 -3.85 16.17 -14.63
CA SER A 359 -3.73 17.63 -14.65
C SER A 359 -2.86 18.07 -15.84
N LEU A 360 -3.05 19.30 -16.30
CA LEU A 360 -2.23 19.89 -17.37
C LEU A 360 -0.74 19.89 -17.01
N ALA A 361 -0.41 20.17 -15.74
CA ALA A 361 0.96 20.11 -15.24
C ALA A 361 1.53 18.68 -15.30
N THR A 362 0.74 17.66 -14.94
CA THR A 362 1.13 16.26 -15.03
C THR A 362 1.35 15.84 -16.48
N LEU A 363 0.49 16.26 -17.40
CA LEU A 363 0.62 15.95 -18.83
C LEU A 363 1.86 16.61 -19.45
N ARG A 364 2.11 17.90 -19.14
CA ARG A 364 3.36 18.59 -19.52
C ARG A 364 4.59 17.86 -18.99
N HIS A 365 4.58 17.50 -17.71
CA HIS A 365 5.69 16.77 -17.12
C HIS A 365 5.92 15.41 -17.80
N ALA A 366 4.85 14.69 -18.15
CA ALA A 366 4.95 13.43 -18.88
C ALA A 366 5.54 13.62 -20.29
N ALA A 367 5.11 14.65 -21.02
CA ALA A 367 5.63 14.99 -22.34
C ALA A 367 7.12 15.37 -22.29
N ALA A 368 7.52 16.23 -21.34
CA ALA A 368 8.92 16.62 -21.14
C ALA A 368 9.80 15.45 -20.70
N THR A 369 9.26 14.54 -19.88
CA THR A 369 9.96 13.30 -19.47
C THR A 369 10.20 12.39 -20.68
N LEU A 370 9.20 12.24 -21.55
CA LEU A 370 9.34 11.50 -22.79
C LEU A 370 10.35 12.16 -23.73
N ASP A 371 10.30 13.48 -23.87
CA ASP A 371 11.24 14.21 -24.72
C ASP A 371 12.70 14.04 -24.25
N THR A 372 12.92 14.16 -22.94
CA THR A 372 14.23 13.88 -22.31
C THR A 372 14.67 12.43 -22.56
N ALA A 373 13.74 11.46 -22.46
CA ALA A 373 14.07 10.06 -22.70
C ALA A 373 14.48 9.80 -24.16
N VAL A 374 13.83 10.48 -25.12
CA VAL A 374 14.13 10.43 -26.56
C VAL A 374 15.46 11.14 -26.89
N GLY A 375 15.72 12.31 -26.30
CA GLY A 375 16.95 13.07 -26.53
C GLY A 375 18.22 12.35 -26.06
N ASN A 376 18.07 11.44 -25.09
CA ASN A 376 19.13 10.53 -24.64
C ASN A 376 19.36 9.32 -25.60
N GLY A 377 18.64 9.27 -26.73
CA GLY A 377 18.78 8.25 -27.76
C GLY A 377 18.15 6.89 -27.42
N GLY A 378 18.19 5.97 -28.39
CA GLY A 378 17.67 4.61 -28.25
C GLY A 378 16.14 4.50 -28.36
N ARG A 379 15.64 3.27 -28.28
CA ARG A 379 14.21 2.94 -28.36
C ARG A 379 13.53 3.21 -27.03
N VAL A 380 12.49 4.05 -27.05
CA VAL A 380 11.71 4.45 -25.87
C VAL A 380 10.33 3.83 -25.92
N LEU A 381 9.95 3.08 -24.90
CA LEU A 381 8.60 2.56 -24.73
C LEU A 381 7.79 3.46 -23.80
N VAL A 382 6.66 3.96 -24.28
CA VAL A 382 5.64 4.64 -23.46
C VAL A 382 4.50 3.66 -23.19
N CYS A 383 4.20 3.42 -21.92
CA CYS A 383 3.24 2.39 -21.56
C CYS A 383 2.28 2.79 -20.44
N CYS A 384 1.04 2.29 -20.56
CA CYS A 384 0.07 2.23 -19.46
C CYS A 384 -0.46 0.79 -19.33
N ALA A 385 -1.49 0.53 -18.53
CA ALA A 385 -1.98 -0.85 -18.32
C ALA A 385 -2.34 -1.59 -19.62
N LEU A 386 -3.01 -0.90 -20.57
CA LEU A 386 -3.45 -1.46 -21.86
C LEU A 386 -2.73 -0.88 -23.08
N GLY A 387 -2.12 0.29 -22.94
CA GLY A 387 -1.53 1.01 -24.06
C GLY A 387 -2.53 1.73 -24.96
N TYR A 388 -3.75 2.02 -24.48
CA TYR A 388 -4.84 2.55 -25.32
C TYR A 388 -5.30 3.97 -24.97
N SER A 389 -5.00 4.49 -23.77
CA SER A 389 -5.53 5.80 -23.35
C SER A 389 -4.45 6.69 -22.74
N ARG A 390 -4.10 6.50 -21.46
CA ARG A 390 -3.10 7.33 -20.75
C ARG A 390 -1.77 7.49 -21.51
N SER A 391 -1.17 6.38 -21.96
CA SER A 391 0.09 6.41 -22.69
C SER A 391 -0.06 7.05 -24.08
N ALA A 392 -1.20 6.84 -24.76
CA ALA A 392 -1.49 7.49 -26.04
C ALA A 392 -1.65 9.01 -25.86
N LEU A 393 -2.29 9.45 -24.78
CA LEU A 393 -2.40 10.86 -24.40
C LEU A 393 -1.02 11.49 -24.14
N THR A 394 -0.12 10.78 -23.44
CA THR A 394 1.27 11.24 -23.23
C THR A 394 2.04 11.37 -24.54
N VAL A 395 1.90 10.41 -25.46
CA VAL A 395 2.55 10.49 -26.78
C VAL A 395 1.98 11.63 -27.61
N ALA A 396 0.66 11.87 -27.58
CA ALA A 396 0.04 13.00 -28.27
C ALA A 396 0.56 14.34 -27.73
N ALA A 397 0.62 14.49 -26.40
CA ALA A 397 1.16 15.67 -25.76
C ALA A 397 2.63 15.92 -26.13
N TRP A 398 3.45 14.87 -26.20
CA TRP A 398 4.84 14.97 -26.64
C TRP A 398 4.99 15.34 -28.11
N LEU A 399 4.17 14.79 -29.00
CA LEU A 399 4.20 15.15 -30.44
C LEU A 399 3.93 16.65 -30.65
N LEU A 400 2.98 17.20 -29.90
CA LEU A 400 2.68 18.64 -29.91
C LEU A 400 3.80 19.45 -29.27
N HIS A 401 4.21 19.09 -28.05
CA HIS A 401 5.23 19.80 -27.28
C HIS A 401 6.58 19.88 -28.01
N SER A 402 6.93 18.85 -28.77
CA SER A 402 8.19 18.79 -29.50
C SER A 402 8.12 19.32 -30.94
N GLY A 403 6.99 19.90 -31.37
CA GLY A 403 6.81 20.45 -32.72
C GLY A 403 6.78 19.41 -33.84
N ARG A 404 6.53 18.12 -33.52
CA ARG A 404 6.42 17.03 -34.50
C ARG A 404 5.06 16.98 -35.18
N CYS A 405 4.07 17.66 -34.60
CA CYS A 405 2.73 17.84 -35.13
C CYS A 405 2.23 19.24 -34.76
N ASP A 406 1.65 19.94 -35.73
CA ASP A 406 1.18 21.32 -35.55
C ASP A 406 -0.25 21.40 -35.01
N SER A 407 -0.97 20.27 -34.95
CA SER A 407 -2.34 20.21 -34.46
C SER A 407 -2.64 18.93 -33.68
N VAL A 408 -3.64 19.02 -32.80
CA VAL A 408 -4.13 17.89 -32.00
C VAL A 408 -4.64 16.77 -32.92
N GLU A 409 -5.32 17.14 -33.99
CA GLU A 409 -5.87 16.24 -35.00
C GLU A 409 -4.75 15.47 -35.72
N ALA A 410 -3.65 16.14 -36.10
CA ALA A 410 -2.50 15.50 -36.72
C ALA A 410 -1.80 14.51 -35.77
N ALA A 411 -1.61 14.89 -34.50
CA ALA A 411 -1.01 14.02 -33.50
C ALA A 411 -1.85 12.74 -33.28
N ILE A 412 -3.18 12.87 -33.20
CA ILE A 412 -4.08 11.74 -33.02
C ILE A 412 -4.13 10.85 -34.26
N ALA A 413 -4.17 11.45 -35.45
CA ALA A 413 -4.15 10.69 -36.70
C ALA A 413 -2.89 9.83 -36.79
N ARG A 414 -1.72 10.39 -36.45
CA ARG A 414 -0.44 9.67 -36.42
C ARG A 414 -0.45 8.50 -35.44
N ILE A 415 -0.97 8.70 -34.22
CA ILE A 415 -1.06 7.63 -33.21
C ILE A 415 -2.04 6.54 -33.65
N ARG A 416 -3.20 6.91 -34.20
CA ARG A 416 -4.20 5.95 -34.68
C ARG A 416 -3.71 5.14 -35.88
N ALA A 417 -2.90 5.73 -36.74
CA ALA A 417 -2.26 5.02 -37.85
C ALA A 417 -1.34 3.90 -37.35
N ALA A 418 -0.59 4.14 -36.28
CA ALA A 418 0.28 3.14 -35.66
C ALA A 418 -0.49 2.12 -34.79
N ARG A 419 -1.48 2.58 -34.01
CA ARG A 419 -2.24 1.75 -33.05
C ARG A 419 -3.73 2.12 -33.09
N PRO A 420 -4.55 1.51 -33.95
CA PRO A 420 -5.95 1.88 -34.14
C PRO A 420 -6.85 1.74 -32.91
N GLN A 421 -6.45 0.93 -31.92
CA GLN A 421 -7.22 0.66 -30.70
C GLN A 421 -7.19 1.80 -29.68
N VAL A 422 -6.42 2.87 -29.91
CA VAL A 422 -6.33 3.99 -28.97
C VAL A 422 -7.65 4.76 -28.87
N VAL A 423 -7.96 5.19 -27.65
CA VAL A 423 -9.20 5.88 -27.30
C VAL A 423 -8.89 7.28 -26.78
N PHE A 424 -9.34 8.27 -27.55
CA PHE A 424 -9.37 9.68 -27.18
C PHE A 424 -10.83 10.09 -26.97
N SER A 425 -11.11 10.73 -25.83
CA SER A 425 -12.42 11.31 -25.53
C SER A 425 -12.37 12.81 -25.82
N GLU A 426 -13.51 13.47 -25.95
CA GLU A 426 -13.55 14.94 -26.11
C GLU A 426 -12.74 15.68 -25.04
N ALA A 427 -12.80 15.21 -23.80
CA ALA A 427 -12.04 15.80 -22.71
C ALA A 427 -10.52 15.58 -22.84
N HIS A 428 -10.07 14.52 -23.53
CA HIS A 428 -8.66 14.38 -23.92
C HIS A 428 -8.28 15.42 -24.98
N LEU A 429 -9.18 15.70 -25.95
CA LEU A 429 -8.93 16.70 -26.99
C LEU A 429 -8.83 18.10 -26.39
N THR A 430 -9.76 18.48 -25.51
CA THR A 430 -9.73 19.77 -24.80
C THR A 430 -8.41 19.93 -24.02
N LEU A 431 -8.01 18.89 -23.27
CA LEU A 431 -6.75 18.95 -22.51
C LEU A 431 -5.51 19.10 -23.39
N LEU A 432 -5.51 18.49 -24.59
CA LEU A 432 -4.42 18.65 -25.57
C LEU A 432 -4.42 20.04 -26.22
N ARG A 433 -5.59 20.66 -26.43
CA ARG A 433 -5.70 22.05 -26.92
C ARG A 433 -5.19 23.03 -25.86
N ASP A 434 -5.62 22.88 -24.61
CA ASP A 434 -5.13 23.68 -23.47
C ASP A 434 -3.60 23.55 -23.28
N LEU A 435 -3.02 22.42 -23.69
CA LEU A 435 -1.58 22.19 -23.69
C LEU A 435 -0.88 23.03 -24.75
N SER A 436 -1.41 23.04 -25.97
CA SER A 436 -0.88 23.78 -27.12
C SER A 436 -1.03 25.30 -26.98
N ASP A 437 -2.18 25.78 -26.46
CA ASP A 437 -2.48 27.21 -26.33
C ASP A 437 -1.65 27.92 -25.23
N ALA A 438 -0.96 27.14 -24.41
CA ALA A 438 -0.12 27.66 -23.33
C ALA A 438 1.37 27.72 -23.70
N HIS A 439 1.69 27.58 -24.99
CA HIS A 439 2.99 27.84 -25.61
C HIS A 439 2.79 28.95 -26.63
#